data_AF-A0A0G1F888-F1
#
_entry.id   AF-A0A0G1F888-F1
#
_cell.length_a   1.000
_cell.length_b   1.000
_cell.length_c   1.000
_cell.angle_alpha   90.00
_cell.angle_beta   90.00
_cell.angle_gamma   90.00
#
_symmetry.space_group_name_H-M   'P 1'
#
loop_
_entity.id
_entity.type
_entity.pdbx_description
1 polymer ?
#
loop_
_entity_poly.entity_id
_entity_poly.type
_entity_poly.pdbx_seq_one_letter_code
_entity_poly.pdbx_strand_id
1 'polypeptide(L)'
;MHNKIKNFLYLVLSLFIADGATSVFAKVEPETGSNNPFVPQEIINQSPIKSYRDVWDLVHNIVVVVFDVFFVVAILFILLAAYNFLIGGQDEKKLATAKTQLKYAVIAIVVALVAGGASLLIGSFLGTAG
;
A
#
# COMPACT_ATOMS: atom_id res chain seq x y z
N MET A 1 16.24 15.89 15.85
CA MET A 1 15.71 14.53 15.60
C MET A 1 14.62 14.46 14.54
N HIS A 2 13.93 15.55 14.19
CA HIS A 2 12.75 15.55 13.31
C HIS A 2 12.99 15.05 11.86
N ASN A 3 14.19 15.26 11.29
CA ASN A 3 14.46 14.86 9.90
C ASN A 3 14.87 13.39 9.74
N LYS A 4 15.42 12.75 10.77
CA LYS A 4 15.84 11.33 10.68
C LYS A 4 14.65 10.38 10.61
N ILE A 5 13.56 10.71 11.31
CA ILE A 5 12.31 9.93 11.28
C ILE A 5 11.60 10.07 9.93
N LYS A 6 11.59 11.27 9.33
CA LYS A 6 11.03 11.48 7.99
C LYS A 6 11.78 10.67 6.94
N ASN A 7 13.11 10.70 6.94
CA ASN A 7 13.91 9.94 5.98
C ASN A 7 13.74 8.42 6.16
N PHE A 8 13.63 7.94 7.40
CA PHE A 8 13.33 6.53 7.67
C PHE A 8 11.93 6.13 7.17
N LEU A 9 10.93 6.99 7.39
CA LEU A 9 9.57 6.77 6.90
C LEU A 9 9.51 6.72 5.37
N TYR A 10 10.20 7.65 4.68
CA TYR A 10 10.30 7.63 3.21
C TYR A 10 11.02 6.40 2.68
N LEU A 11 12.08 5.95 3.37
CA LEU A 11 12.82 4.75 2.99
C LEU A 11 11.95 3.50 3.08
N VAL A 12 11.23 3.32 4.19
CA VAL A 12 10.30 2.20 4.35
C VAL A 12 9.17 2.28 3.33
N LEU A 13 8.61 3.48 3.12
CA LEU A 13 7.56 3.68 2.11
C LEU A 13 8.04 3.33 0.68
N SER A 14 9.27 3.68 0.32
CA SER A 14 9.82 3.39 -1.02
C SER A 14 10.12 1.91 -1.25
N LEU A 15 10.49 1.16 -0.20
CA LEU A 15 10.72 -0.28 -0.28
C LEU A 15 9.44 -1.06 -0.59
N PHE A 16 8.31 -0.61 -0.03
CA PHE A 16 7.01 -1.24 -0.28
C PHE A 16 6.39 -0.85 -1.63
N ILE A 17 6.58 0.39 -2.10
CA ILE A 17 6.16 0.77 -3.45
C ILE A 17 6.95 -0.01 -4.51
N ALA A 18 8.23 -0.30 -4.28
CA ALA A 18 9.06 -1.05 -5.24
C ALA A 18 8.57 -2.49 -5.47
N ASP A 19 7.97 -3.14 -4.46
CA ASP A 19 7.42 -4.50 -4.59
C ASP A 19 6.06 -4.49 -5.32
N GLY A 20 5.19 -3.50 -5.03
CA GLY A 20 3.87 -3.36 -5.68
C GLY A 20 3.88 -2.68 -7.06
N ALA A 21 4.95 -1.99 -7.45
CA ALA A 21 4.98 -1.20 -8.70
C ALA A 21 5.57 -1.95 -9.91
N THR A 22 6.12 -3.16 -9.75
CA THR A 22 6.72 -3.88 -10.89
C THR A 22 5.71 -4.38 -11.92
N SER A 23 4.39 -4.24 -11.68
CA SER A 23 3.35 -4.55 -12.66
C SER A 23 2.56 -3.35 -13.22
N VAL A 24 2.88 -2.09 -12.87
CA VAL A 24 2.12 -0.92 -13.38
C VAL A 24 2.74 -0.29 -14.64
N PHE A 25 3.95 -0.71 -15.04
CA PHE A 25 4.44 -0.39 -16.37
C PHE A 25 4.03 -1.49 -17.34
N ALA A 26 2.93 -1.26 -18.06
CA ALA A 26 2.62 -2.02 -19.27
C ALA A 26 3.83 -1.93 -20.21
N LYS A 27 4.68 -2.97 -20.21
CA LYS A 27 5.71 -3.14 -21.23
C LYS A 27 4.98 -3.38 -22.55
N VAL A 28 4.82 -2.33 -23.34
CA VAL A 28 4.49 -2.46 -24.76
C VAL A 28 5.71 -3.10 -25.40
N GLU A 29 5.58 -4.37 -25.76
CA GLU A 29 6.54 -5.02 -26.66
C GLU A 29 6.42 -4.30 -28.01
N PRO A 30 7.51 -3.73 -28.57
CA PRO A 30 7.43 -3.21 -29.92
C PRO A 30 7.28 -4.40 -30.86
N GLU A 31 6.07 -4.56 -31.41
CA GLU A 31 5.78 -5.42 -32.55
C GLU A 31 6.82 -5.11 -33.65
N THR A 32 7.83 -5.98 -33.77
CA THR A 32 8.84 -5.89 -34.81
C THR A 32 8.18 -6.02 -36.17
N GLY A 33 8.11 -4.92 -36.90
CA GLY A 33 8.01 -4.89 -38.36
C GLY A 33 6.60 -5.00 -38.93
N SER A 34 6.06 -3.86 -39.37
CA SER A 34 5.12 -3.85 -40.50
C SER A 34 5.31 -2.57 -41.30
N ASN A 35 6.03 -2.67 -42.42
CA ASN A 35 6.28 -1.58 -43.36
C ASN A 35 5.07 -1.35 -44.28
N ASN A 36 3.87 -1.23 -43.72
CA ASN A 36 2.66 -1.02 -44.49
C ASN A 36 2.24 0.47 -44.43
N PRO A 37 2.31 1.22 -45.55
CA PRO A 37 2.03 2.65 -45.57
C PRO A 37 0.54 3.03 -45.44
N PHE A 38 -0.33 2.07 -45.10
CA PHE A 38 -1.78 2.24 -44.99
C PHE A 38 -2.32 1.75 -43.65
N VAL A 39 -1.64 2.02 -42.54
CA VAL A 39 -2.28 1.91 -41.22
C VAL A 39 -3.20 3.13 -41.08
N PRO A 40 -4.54 2.98 -41.06
CA PRO A 40 -5.39 4.06 -40.58
C PRO A 40 -4.88 4.38 -39.19
N GLN A 41 -4.56 5.65 -38.93
CA GLN A 41 -4.27 6.13 -37.58
C GLN A 41 -5.58 6.07 -36.81
N GLU A 42 -6.03 4.87 -36.45
CA GLU A 42 -6.75 4.72 -35.20
C GLU A 42 -5.75 5.17 -34.15
N ILE A 43 -5.88 6.43 -33.77
CA ILE A 43 -5.66 6.83 -32.39
C ILE A 43 -6.60 5.92 -31.60
N ILE A 44 -6.19 4.66 -31.40
CA ILE A 44 -6.82 3.78 -30.46
C ILE A 44 -6.65 4.57 -29.18
N ASN A 45 -7.77 5.12 -28.71
CA ASN A 45 -7.91 5.68 -27.39
C ASN A 45 -7.31 4.64 -26.44
N GLN A 46 -6.03 4.79 -26.12
CA GLN A 46 -5.36 3.97 -25.12
C GLN A 46 -5.81 4.56 -23.79
N SER A 47 -7.10 4.40 -23.50
CA SER A 47 -7.60 4.54 -22.15
C SER A 47 -6.75 3.57 -21.32
N PRO A 48 -6.11 4.04 -20.23
CA PRO A 48 -5.23 3.21 -19.41
C PRO A 48 -5.89 1.94 -18.84
N ILE A 49 -7.22 1.80 -18.97
CA ILE A 49 -8.02 0.65 -18.54
C ILE A 49 -8.64 0.02 -19.79
N LYS A 50 -8.21 -1.20 -20.14
CA LYS A 50 -8.66 -1.96 -21.33
C LYS A 50 -9.55 -3.14 -20.95
N SER A 51 -9.48 -3.60 -19.70
CA SER A 51 -10.19 -4.77 -19.21
C SER A 51 -10.64 -4.61 -17.76
N TYR A 52 -11.67 -5.36 -17.38
CA TYR A 52 -12.09 -5.55 -15.99
C TYR A 52 -10.94 -6.03 -15.09
N ARG A 53 -9.97 -6.80 -15.61
CA ARG A 53 -8.76 -7.18 -14.86
C ARG A 53 -7.91 -5.98 -14.46
N ASP A 54 -7.82 -4.96 -15.31
CA ASP A 54 -7.01 -3.77 -15.01
C ASP A 54 -7.60 -2.97 -13.85
N VAL A 55 -8.94 -2.93 -13.74
CA VAL A 55 -9.64 -2.32 -12.61
C VAL A 55 -9.40 -3.11 -11.33
N TRP A 56 -9.42 -4.44 -11.42
CA TRP A 56 -9.15 -5.33 -10.30
C TRP A 56 -7.73 -5.16 -9.77
N ASP A 57 -6.74 -5.15 -10.66
CA ASP A 57 -5.33 -4.99 -10.30
C ASP A 57 -5.07 -3.61 -9.67
N LEU A 58 -5.72 -2.56 -10.17
CA LEU A 58 -5.65 -1.23 -9.56
C LEU A 58 -6.21 -1.22 -8.13
N VAL A 59 -7.40 -1.80 -7.92
CA VAL A 59 -8.02 -1.87 -6.59
C VAL A 59 -7.16 -2.70 -5.64
N HIS A 60 -6.68 -3.86 -6.08
CA HIS A 60 -5.81 -4.73 -5.31
C HIS A 60 -4.54 -4.00 -4.87
N ASN A 61 -3.86 -3.32 -5.79
CA ASN A 61 -2.65 -2.56 -5.50
C ASN A 61 -2.89 -1.46 -4.47
N ILE A 62 -4.00 -0.73 -4.57
CA ILE A 62 -4.37 0.29 -3.57
C ILE A 62 -4.58 -0.34 -2.19
N VAL A 63 -5.27 -1.47 -2.13
CA VAL A 63 -5.52 -2.17 -0.85
C VAL A 63 -4.22 -2.64 -0.21
N VAL A 64 -3.31 -3.23 -0.97
CA VAL A 64 -2.00 -3.69 -0.47
C VAL A 64 -1.19 -2.51 0.07
N VAL A 65 -1.11 -1.41 -0.68
CA VAL A 65 -0.40 -0.20 -0.23
C VAL A 65 -1.00 0.35 1.07
N VAL A 66 -2.33 0.41 1.19
CA VAL A 66 -2.99 0.85 2.42
C VAL A 66 -2.69 -0.10 3.58
N PHE A 67 -2.80 -1.41 3.34
CA PHE A 67 -2.49 -2.43 4.34
C PHE A 67 -1.08 -2.25 4.90
N ASP A 68 -0.08 -2.16 4.02
CA ASP A 68 1.33 -2.08 4.40
C ASP A 68 1.65 -0.79 5.15
N VAL A 69 1.14 0.36 4.69
CA VAL A 69 1.37 1.65 5.36
C VAL A 69 0.82 1.64 6.79
N PHE A 70 -0.40 1.15 6.98
CA PHE A 70 -0.99 1.06 8.32
C PHE A 70 -0.25 0.07 9.21
N PHE A 71 0.26 -1.04 8.64
CA PHE A 71 1.04 -2.02 9.37
C PHE A 71 2.39 -1.45 9.84
N VAL A 72 3.10 -0.72 8.98
CA VAL A 72 4.34 -0.02 9.33
C VAL A 72 4.10 1.01 10.44
N VAL A 73 3.03 1.80 10.33
CA VAL A 73 2.65 2.77 11.36
C VAL A 73 2.34 2.10 12.70
N ALA A 74 1.65 0.96 12.68
CA ALA A 74 1.36 0.18 13.89
C ALA A 74 2.65 -0.29 14.58
N ILE A 75 3.60 -0.86 13.82
CA ILE A 75 4.91 -1.28 14.36
C ILE A 75 5.63 -0.10 14.99
N LEU A 76 5.66 1.06 14.33
CA LEU A 76 6.28 2.27 14.87
C LEU A 76 5.65 2.71 16.20
N PHE A 77 4.32 2.70 16.30
CA PHE A 77 3.63 3.05 17.56
C PHE A 77 3.92 2.04 18.68
N ILE A 78 4.00 0.74 18.36
CA ILE A 78 4.36 -0.29 19.34
C ILE A 78 5.79 -0.07 19.86
N LEU A 79 6.74 0.22 18.98
CA LEU A 79 8.12 0.48 19.38
C LEU A 79 8.25 1.75 20.24
N LEU A 80 7.54 2.83 19.88
CA LEU A 80 7.50 4.06 20.67
C LEU A 80 6.84 3.83 22.03
N ALA A 81 5.76 3.04 22.07
CA ALA A 81 5.11 2.67 23.32
C ALA A 81 6.04 1.86 24.22
N ALA A 82 6.72 0.86 23.67
CA ALA A 82 7.70 0.04 24.39
C ALA A 82 8.82 0.92 24.98
N TYR A 83 9.36 1.84 24.19
CA TYR A 83 10.36 2.80 24.67
C TYR A 83 9.85 3.61 25.88
N ASN A 84 8.64 4.16 25.78
CA ASN A 84 8.03 4.93 26.86
C ASN A 84 7.67 4.09 28.08
N PHE A 85 7.30 2.81 27.92
CA PHE A 85 7.09 1.88 29.02
C PHE A 85 8.41 1.55 29.75
N LEU A 86 9.49 1.29 29.01
CA LEU A 86 10.77 0.88 29.58
C LEU A 86 11.49 2.02 30.32
N ILE A 87 11.44 3.24 29.78
CA ILE A 87 12.15 4.40 30.34
C ILE A 87 11.22 5.28 31.19
N GLY A 88 9.91 5.04 31.13
CA GLY A 88 8.91 5.77 31.89
C GLY A 88 9.03 5.60 33.39
N GLY A 89 9.41 4.41 33.88
CA GLY A 89 9.47 4.14 35.31
C GLY A 89 8.16 4.51 36.02
N GLN A 90 8.23 5.42 37.00
CA GLN A 90 7.05 5.94 37.73
C GLN A 90 6.51 7.28 37.18
N ASP A 91 6.97 7.74 36.03
CA ASP A 91 6.42 8.92 35.38
C ASP A 91 5.06 8.59 34.73
N GLU A 92 3.97 8.98 35.41
CA GLU A 92 2.60 8.77 34.95
C GLU A 92 2.34 9.34 33.55
N LYS A 93 3.00 10.45 33.17
CA LYS A 93 2.80 11.10 31.88
C LYS A 93 3.37 10.26 30.74
N LYS A 94 4.57 9.69 30.94
CA LYS A 94 5.18 8.77 29.96
C LYS A 94 4.37 7.49 29.84
N LEU A 95 3.88 6.96 30.96
CA LEU A 95 3.05 5.76 30.97
C LEU A 95 1.70 5.98 30.25
N ALA A 96 1.06 7.14 30.47
CA ALA A 96 -0.17 7.52 29.77
C ALA A 96 0.05 7.69 28.26
N THR A 97 1.21 8.24 27.87
CA THR A 97 1.61 8.37 26.47
C THR A 97 1.79 6.99 25.83
N ALA A 98 2.48 6.07 26.49
CA ALA A 98 2.70 4.71 26.01
C ALA A 98 1.38 3.95 25.78
N LYS A 99 0.44 4.06 26.73
CA LYS A 99 -0.92 3.48 26.60
C LYS A 99 -1.67 4.06 25.40
N THR A 100 -1.56 5.37 25.18
CA THR A 100 -2.19 6.03 24.04
C THR A 100 -1.58 5.58 22.71
N GLN A 101 -0.26 5.42 22.65
CA GLN A 101 0.45 4.89 21.49
C GLN A 101 0.01 3.46 21.17
N LEU A 102 -0.11 2.58 22.17
CA LEU A 102 -0.66 1.23 21.98
C LEU A 102 -2.09 1.27 21.45
N LYS A 103 -2.96 2.13 21.99
CA LYS A 103 -4.33 2.27 21.49
C LYS A 103 -4.37 2.63 19.99
N TYR A 104 -3.55 3.57 19.57
CA TYR A 104 -3.46 3.93 18.14
C TYR A 104 -2.84 2.82 17.29
N ALA A 105 -1.88 2.05 17.82
CA ALA A 105 -1.38 0.86 17.13
C ALA A 105 -2.48 -0.18 16.90
N VAL A 106 -3.33 -0.45 17.90
CA VAL A 106 -4.47 -1.37 17.74
C VAL A 106 -5.42 -0.88 16.65
N ILE A 107 -5.76 0.42 16.65
CA ILE A 107 -6.64 1.01 15.62
C ILE A 107 -6.01 0.83 14.23
N ALA A 108 -4.70 1.08 14.08
CA ALA A 108 -4.01 0.92 12.80
C ALA A 108 -4.03 -0.54 12.33
N ILE A 109 -3.83 -1.50 13.23
CA ILE A 109 -3.92 -2.94 12.91
C ILE A 109 -5.33 -3.30 12.44
N VAL A 110 -6.36 -2.83 13.14
CA VAL A 110 -7.76 -3.07 12.74
C VAL A 110 -8.02 -2.56 11.33
N VAL A 111 -7.57 -1.34 11.01
CA VAL A 111 -7.72 -0.78 9.65
C VAL A 111 -6.97 -1.60 8.61
N ALA A 112 -5.73 -2.02 8.89
CA ALA A 112 -4.99 -2.90 8.00
C ALA A 112 -5.73 -4.22 7.77
N LEU A 113 -6.17 -4.90 8.83
CA LEU A 113 -6.91 -6.15 8.70
C LEU A 113 -8.21 -6.00 7.90
N VAL A 114 -8.94 -4.90 8.06
CA VAL A 114 -10.13 -4.59 7.27
C VAL A 114 -9.77 -4.39 5.80
N ALA A 115 -8.69 -3.67 5.49
CA ALA A 115 -8.22 -3.48 4.13
C ALA A 115 -7.88 -4.83 3.48
N GLY A 116 -7.05 -5.66 4.13
CA GLY A 116 -6.67 -6.98 3.61
C GLY A 116 -7.88 -7.93 3.47
N GLY A 117 -8.81 -7.91 4.43
CA GLY A 117 -10.04 -8.69 4.38
C GLY A 117 -10.97 -8.26 3.25
N ALA A 118 -11.06 -6.97 2.95
CA ALA A 118 -11.86 -6.47 1.83
C ALA A 118 -11.38 -7.04 0.49
N SER A 119 -10.07 -7.13 0.25
CA SER A 119 -9.51 -7.75 -0.97
C SER A 119 -9.97 -9.20 -1.16
N LEU A 120 -10.05 -9.99 -0.08
CA LEU A 120 -10.52 -11.39 -0.16
C LEU A 120 -11.99 -11.47 -0.57
N LEU A 121 -12.83 -10.57 -0.02
CA LEU A 121 -14.24 -10.50 -0.38
C LEU A 121 -14.42 -10.11 -1.84
N ILE A 122 -13.75 -9.03 -2.27
CA ILE A 122 -13.90 -8.52 -3.64
C ILE A 122 -13.41 -9.57 -4.64
N GLY A 123 -12.30 -10.27 -4.36
CA GLY A 123 -11.80 -11.33 -5.23
C GLY A 123 -12.76 -12.52 -5.34
N SER A 124 -13.48 -12.85 -4.27
CA SER A 124 -14.48 -13.92 -4.27
C SER A 124 -15.72 -13.57 -5.10
N PHE A 125 -16.18 -12.32 -5.05
CA PHE A 125 -17.32 -11.87 -5.85
C PHE A 125 -16.95 -11.72 -7.33
N LEU A 126 -15.78 -11.17 -7.64
CA LEU A 126 -15.32 -10.95 -9.01
C LEU A 126 -14.85 -12.25 -9.69
N GLY A 127 -14.33 -13.22 -8.95
CA GLY A 127 -13.98 -14.55 -9.45
C GLY A 127 -15.18 -15.49 -9.68
N THR A 128 -16.34 -15.17 -9.10
CA THR A 128 -17.60 -15.92 -9.31
C THR A 128 -18.44 -15.36 -10.47
N ALA A 129 -18.18 -14.10 -10.88
CA ALA A 129 -18.94 -13.40 -11.92
C ALA A 129 -18.36 -13.52 -13.35
N GLY A 130 -17.20 -14.17 -13.50
CA GLY A 130 -16.61 -14.55 -14.80
C GLY A 130 -16.67 -16.05 -15.02
#